data_AF-A0A928T9J1-F1
#
_entry.id   AF-A0A928T9J1-F1
#
_cell.length_a   1.000
_cell.length_b   1.000
_cell.length_c   1.000
_cell.angle_alpha   90.00
_cell.angle_beta   90.00
_cell.angle_gamma   90.00
#
_symmetry.space_group_name_H-M   'P 1'
#
loop_
_entity.id
_entity.type
_entity.pdbx_description
1 polymer ?
#
loop_
_entity_poly.entity_id
_entity_poly.type
_entity_poly.pdbx_seq_one_letter_code
_entity_poly.pdbx_strand_id
1 'polypeptide(L)'
;MTPPPIPPPLPLTPVLFPGEGQAAHVEGTGGETRRLWPRLASWIDWMFGATAVLVLVAACSVVPGLNVLSLGYLLHVSGTVARTGRLRDGFIGVRKASVIGSAAAGAWVVAWPARIVAGFWKDAEIVAPGSRVAAAWHAGLVLLTVITLLHIVWACLRGGRWWHFLWPAPLKLLRWLKSADSLGQVRTALRTYVIGLRLPFYFWLGLRGFAGALAWLVVPVGVLFAATRAPLGGAVALSLLGGLLLLLVVMHLPFLQARMACEDRFRAVFELREVRRLFTRAPLAFWMALLVTLLLAVPLYLLKIELTPRELAWLPALLFVAFIFPARLLTGWAMSRALRREEPRHGFWRWMARLGILPVALAYVLMVYLAPYLSWNGALSLLEQHAFLVPAPLMAL
;
A
#
# COMPACT_ATOMS: atom_id res chain seq x y z
N MET A 1 -16.79 20.13 -27.39
CA MET A 1 -16.10 21.14 -26.55
C MET A 1 -15.09 20.42 -25.68
N THR A 2 -13.81 20.47 -26.06
CA THR A 2 -12.70 19.86 -25.31
C THR A 2 -12.31 20.77 -24.14
N PRO A 3 -12.07 20.24 -22.93
CA PRO A 3 -11.55 21.05 -21.82
C PRO A 3 -10.13 21.53 -22.14
N PRO A 4 -9.73 22.73 -21.67
CA PRO A 4 -8.38 23.24 -21.90
C PRO A 4 -7.33 22.35 -21.22
N PRO A 5 -6.10 22.27 -21.78
CA PRO A 5 -5.01 21.51 -21.18
C PRO A 5 -4.62 22.08 -19.81
N ILE A 6 -4.46 21.19 -18.84
CA ILE A 6 -3.98 21.53 -17.49
C ILE A 6 -2.55 22.06 -17.62
N PRO A 7 -2.22 23.25 -17.09
CA PRO A 7 -0.86 23.77 -17.14
C PRO A 7 0.10 22.83 -16.38
N PRO A 8 1.36 22.69 -16.83
CA PRO A 8 2.33 21.87 -16.14
C PRO A 8 2.51 22.37 -14.70
N PRO A 9 2.73 21.48 -13.72
CA PRO A 9 2.99 21.89 -12.35
C PRO A 9 4.24 22.78 -12.34
N LEU A 10 4.10 23.98 -11.77
CA LEU A 10 5.24 24.87 -11.50
C LEU A 10 6.34 24.06 -10.81
N PRO A 11 7.61 24.15 -11.26
CA PRO A 11 8.71 23.50 -10.57
C PRO A 11 8.70 24.01 -9.13
N LEU A 12 8.58 23.08 -8.17
CA LEU A 12 8.77 23.38 -6.78
C LEU A 12 10.22 23.86 -6.64
N THR A 13 10.42 25.17 -6.59
CA THR A 13 11.68 25.77 -6.16
C THR A 13 11.99 25.17 -4.79
N PRO A 14 13.10 24.43 -4.63
CA PRO A 14 13.51 24.01 -3.30
C PRO A 14 13.68 25.29 -2.46
N VAL A 15 13.16 25.27 -1.23
CA VAL A 15 13.43 26.31 -0.25
C VAL A 15 14.94 26.30 -0.03
N LEU A 16 15.62 27.23 -0.69
CA LEU A 16 17.06 27.44 -0.56
C LEU A 16 17.25 28.16 0.77
N PHE A 17 17.77 27.46 1.77
CA PHE A 17 18.16 28.08 3.03
C PHE A 17 19.32 29.05 2.75
N PRO A 18 19.34 30.24 3.37
CA PRO A 18 20.46 31.16 3.22
C PRO A 18 21.71 30.51 3.84
N GLY A 19 22.64 30.06 2.99
CA GLY A 19 23.88 29.40 3.41
C GLY A 19 24.53 28.46 2.38
N GLU A 20 23.83 28.06 1.31
CA GLU A 20 24.39 27.19 0.26
C GLU A 20 25.00 27.95 -0.94
N GLY A 21 25.23 29.26 -0.80
CA GLY A 21 25.67 30.13 -1.89
C GLY A 21 27.17 30.13 -2.21
N GLN A 22 28.04 29.54 -1.39
CA GLN A 22 29.50 29.62 -1.58
C GLN A 22 30.19 28.32 -1.15
N ALA A 23 30.18 27.33 -2.03
CA ALA A 23 31.22 26.30 -2.05
C ALA A 23 31.73 26.22 -3.48
N ALA A 24 32.96 26.67 -3.64
CA ALA A 24 33.65 26.90 -4.90
C ALA A 24 33.58 25.71 -5.87
N HIS A 25 33.41 26.05 -7.15
CA HIS A 25 33.79 25.23 -8.29
C HIS A 25 35.27 24.85 -8.14
N VAL A 26 35.54 23.66 -7.60
CA VAL A 26 36.82 22.97 -7.78
C VAL A 26 36.60 21.95 -8.88
N GLU A 27 37.00 22.34 -10.10
CA GLU A 27 37.19 21.40 -11.21
C GLU A 27 38.29 20.41 -10.84
N GLY A 28 37.87 19.27 -10.29
CA GLY A 28 38.72 18.11 -10.03
C GLY A 28 38.30 16.98 -10.94
N THR A 29 39.11 16.72 -11.97
CA THR A 29 39.13 15.53 -12.82
C THR A 29 39.23 14.26 -11.96
N GLY A 30 38.07 13.69 -11.61
CA GLY A 30 37.96 12.43 -10.86
C GLY A 30 36.87 11.58 -11.48
N GLY A 31 37.31 10.57 -12.24
CA GLY A 31 36.56 9.74 -13.17
C GLY A 31 35.38 8.94 -12.60
N GLU A 32 34.81 8.13 -13.48
CA GLU A 32 33.47 7.51 -13.46
C GLU A 32 32.99 6.88 -12.13
N THR A 33 33.87 6.55 -11.18
CA THR A 33 33.55 6.03 -9.85
C THR A 33 32.73 7.02 -8.99
N ARG A 34 32.93 8.34 -9.14
CA ARG A 34 32.10 9.35 -8.44
C ARG A 34 30.65 9.44 -8.94
N ARG A 35 30.34 8.88 -10.13
CA ARG A 35 28.96 8.87 -10.69
C ARG A 35 28.17 7.63 -10.30
N LEU A 36 28.83 6.52 -9.94
CA LEU A 36 28.17 5.27 -9.54
C LEU A 36 27.61 5.32 -8.12
N TRP A 37 28.35 5.90 -7.17
CA TRP A 37 27.92 6.04 -5.78
C TRP A 37 26.58 6.77 -5.60
N PRO A 38 26.34 7.97 -6.20
CA PRO A 38 25.06 8.65 -6.05
C PRO A 38 23.90 7.90 -6.72
N ARG A 39 24.17 7.08 -7.75
CA ARG A 39 23.15 6.23 -8.39
C ARG A 39 22.76 5.06 -7.50
N LEU A 40 23.73 4.37 -6.90
CA LEU A 40 23.49 3.28 -5.95
C LEU A 40 22.76 3.79 -4.69
N ALA A 41 23.20 4.91 -4.12
CA ALA A 41 22.54 5.54 -2.98
C ALA A 41 21.09 5.94 -3.32
N SER A 42 20.86 6.54 -4.49
CA SER A 42 19.50 6.89 -4.94
C SER A 42 18.62 5.65 -5.16
N TRP A 43 19.19 4.53 -5.60
CA TRP A 43 18.45 3.29 -5.81
C TRP A 43 18.07 2.63 -4.49
N ILE A 44 18.98 2.61 -3.51
CA ILE A 44 18.71 2.13 -2.15
C ILE A 44 17.64 2.98 -1.48
N ASP A 45 17.71 4.31 -1.57
CA ASP A 45 16.69 5.23 -1.05
C ASP A 45 15.32 4.97 -1.68
N TRP A 46 15.29 4.68 -2.99
CA TRP A 46 14.06 4.32 -3.69
C TRP A 46 13.50 2.97 -3.23
N MET A 47 14.35 1.96 -3.08
CA MET A 47 13.94 0.63 -2.60
C MET A 47 13.44 0.68 -1.16
N PHE A 48 14.14 1.41 -0.29
CA PHE A 48 13.71 1.65 1.08
C PHE A 48 12.35 2.35 1.11
N GLY A 49 12.14 3.38 0.28
CA GLY A 49 10.86 4.05 0.17
C GLY A 49 9.74 3.15 -0.35
N ALA A 50 10.03 2.28 -1.32
CA ALA A 50 9.06 1.32 -1.85
C ALA A 50 8.65 0.30 -0.78
N THR A 51 9.61 -0.25 -0.05
CA THR A 51 9.34 -1.13 1.10
C THR A 51 8.56 -0.41 2.19
N ALA A 52 8.91 0.83 2.51
CA ALA A 52 8.21 1.63 3.51
C ALA A 52 6.74 1.90 3.11
N VAL A 53 6.45 2.12 1.82
CA VAL A 53 5.08 2.19 1.31
C VAL A 53 4.35 0.88 1.59
N LEU A 54 4.92 -0.26 1.20
CA LEU A 54 4.26 -1.57 1.36
C LEU A 54 3.97 -1.87 2.84
N VAL A 55 4.93 -1.61 3.73
CA VAL A 55 4.76 -1.78 5.18
C VAL A 55 3.70 -0.83 5.73
N LEU A 56 3.68 0.44 5.32
CA LEU A 56 2.67 1.40 5.78
C LEU A 56 1.26 1.02 5.31
N VAL A 57 1.13 0.63 4.04
CA VAL A 57 -0.14 0.17 3.45
C VAL A 57 -0.62 -1.12 4.12
N ALA A 58 0.30 -2.02 4.49
CA ALA A 58 0.01 -3.23 5.25
C ALA A 58 -0.46 -2.92 6.67
N ALA A 59 0.25 -2.05 7.40
CA ALA A 59 -0.15 -1.61 8.73
C ALA A 59 -1.53 -0.93 8.70
N CYS A 60 -1.81 -0.08 7.71
CA CYS A 60 -3.13 0.51 7.51
C CYS A 60 -4.21 -0.55 7.21
N SER A 61 -3.86 -1.66 6.55
CA SER A 61 -4.84 -2.71 6.21
C SER A 61 -5.33 -3.53 7.41
N VAL A 62 -4.55 -3.60 8.49
CA VAL A 62 -4.91 -4.33 9.72
C VAL A 62 -5.94 -3.55 10.55
N VAL A 63 -5.91 -2.21 10.49
CA VAL A 63 -6.78 -1.37 11.32
C VAL A 63 -8.11 -1.14 10.60
N PRO A 64 -9.27 -1.48 11.21
CA PRO A 64 -10.58 -1.18 10.64
C PRO A 64 -10.72 0.32 10.30
N GLY A 65 -11.29 0.63 9.14
CA GLY A 65 -11.42 2.00 8.63
C GLY A 65 -10.17 2.48 7.86
N LEU A 66 -8.96 2.25 8.39
CA LEU A 66 -7.71 2.52 7.64
C LEU A 66 -7.51 1.51 6.50
N ASN A 67 -8.13 0.33 6.61
CA ASN A 67 -8.14 -0.66 5.55
C ASN A 67 -8.76 -0.10 4.24
N VAL A 68 -9.81 0.71 4.32
CA VAL A 68 -10.39 1.44 3.17
C VAL A 68 -9.37 2.39 2.53
N LEU A 69 -8.52 3.04 3.33
CA LEU A 69 -7.46 3.90 2.81
C LEU A 69 -6.38 3.09 2.07
N SER A 70 -6.04 1.91 2.58
CA SER A 70 -5.14 0.95 1.90
C SER A 70 -5.72 0.52 0.54
N LEU A 71 -7.02 0.18 0.47
CA LEU A 71 -7.70 -0.09 -0.80
C LEU A 71 -7.64 1.11 -1.75
N GLY A 72 -7.93 2.30 -1.23
CA GLY A 72 -7.90 3.54 -2.01
C GLY A 72 -6.54 3.84 -2.60
N TYR A 73 -5.46 3.58 -1.86
CA TYR A 73 -4.10 3.64 -2.37
C TYR A 73 -3.90 2.65 -3.52
N LEU A 74 -4.21 1.37 -3.32
CA LEU A 74 -4.07 0.31 -4.33
C LEU A 74 -4.90 0.58 -5.61
N LEU A 75 -6.10 1.13 -5.46
CA LEU A 75 -6.94 1.54 -6.58
C LEU A 75 -6.34 2.74 -7.30
N HIS A 76 -5.83 3.74 -6.56
CA HIS A 76 -5.16 4.88 -7.16
C HIS A 76 -3.93 4.48 -7.97
N VAL A 77 -3.15 3.50 -7.48
CA VAL A 77 -2.02 2.89 -8.20
C VAL A 77 -2.50 2.33 -9.54
N SER A 78 -3.56 1.51 -9.53
CA SER A 78 -4.12 0.93 -10.76
C SER A 78 -4.63 2.00 -11.75
N GLY A 79 -5.32 3.03 -11.26
CA GLY A 79 -5.84 4.13 -12.07
C GLY A 79 -4.73 5.01 -12.66
N THR A 80 -3.65 5.25 -11.90
CA THR A 80 -2.50 6.03 -12.38
C THR A 80 -1.72 5.26 -13.44
N VAL A 81 -1.52 3.96 -13.26
CA VAL A 81 -0.92 3.12 -14.32
C VAL A 81 -1.84 3.04 -15.55
N ALA A 82 -3.16 2.99 -15.36
CA ALA A 82 -4.10 3.03 -16.48
C ALA A 82 -3.98 4.31 -17.33
N ARG A 83 -3.87 5.49 -16.67
CA ARG A 83 -3.68 6.78 -17.35
C ARG A 83 -2.30 6.92 -18.00
N THR A 84 -1.23 6.57 -17.28
CA THR A 84 0.15 6.82 -17.71
C THR A 84 0.70 5.73 -18.63
N GLY A 85 0.29 4.48 -18.45
CA GLY A 85 0.83 3.31 -19.13
C GLY A 85 2.20 2.84 -18.64
N ARG A 86 2.74 3.45 -17.57
CA ARG A 86 4.07 3.12 -17.03
C ARG A 86 3.92 2.51 -15.64
N LEU A 87 4.43 1.29 -15.46
CA LEU A 87 4.37 0.58 -14.17
C LEU A 87 5.08 1.35 -13.04
N ARG A 88 6.18 2.03 -13.37
CA ARG A 88 6.96 2.83 -12.41
C ARG A 88 6.16 3.99 -11.80
N ASP A 89 5.20 4.54 -12.55
CA ASP A 89 4.37 5.67 -12.11
C ASP A 89 3.31 5.21 -11.08
N GLY A 90 3.14 3.89 -10.91
CA GLY A 90 2.31 3.30 -9.86
C GLY A 90 2.93 3.33 -8.47
N PHE A 91 4.25 3.57 -8.33
CA PHE A 91 4.90 3.70 -7.02
C PHE A 91 4.73 5.12 -6.46
N ILE A 92 3.53 5.40 -5.96
CA ILE A 92 3.13 6.75 -5.53
C ILE A 92 3.53 6.97 -4.07
N GLY A 93 4.12 8.13 -3.77
CA GLY A 93 4.42 8.52 -2.40
C GLY A 93 5.67 7.88 -1.78
N VAL A 94 6.49 7.16 -2.57
CA VAL A 94 7.75 6.52 -2.13
C VAL A 94 8.62 7.44 -1.28
N ARG A 95 8.82 8.69 -1.70
CA ARG A 95 9.65 9.67 -0.97
C ARG A 95 9.03 10.15 0.35
N LYS A 96 7.70 10.14 0.48
CA LYS A 96 7.02 10.50 1.75
C LYS A 96 7.03 9.30 2.69
N ALA A 97 6.70 8.12 2.18
CA ALA A 97 6.77 6.89 2.95
C ALA A 97 8.20 6.58 3.41
N SER A 98 9.23 6.87 2.61
CA SER A 98 10.62 6.72 3.02
C SER A 98 10.91 7.54 4.27
N VAL A 99 10.43 8.80 4.36
CA VAL A 99 10.62 9.66 5.55
C VAL A 99 9.98 9.05 6.79
N ILE A 100 8.77 8.49 6.69
CA ILE A 100 8.10 7.81 7.81
C ILE A 100 8.87 6.54 8.20
N GLY A 101 9.26 5.74 7.21
CA GLY A 101 10.02 4.51 7.42
C GLY A 101 11.37 4.76 8.07
N SER A 102 12.12 5.77 7.62
CA SER A 102 13.41 6.12 8.21
C SER A 102 13.25 6.82 9.55
N ALA A 103 12.15 7.54 9.80
CA ALA A 103 11.84 8.03 11.13
C ALA A 103 11.59 6.90 12.12
N ALA A 104 10.79 5.89 11.76
CA ALA A 104 10.52 4.74 12.61
C ALA A 104 11.77 3.89 12.84
N ALA A 105 12.45 3.50 11.76
CA ALA A 105 13.65 2.66 11.86
C ALA A 105 14.82 3.42 12.52
N GLY A 106 14.98 4.71 12.21
CA GLY A 106 16.01 5.57 12.80
C GLY A 106 15.77 5.79 14.28
N ALA A 107 14.52 6.06 14.69
CA ALA A 107 14.16 6.12 16.11
C ALA A 107 14.41 4.80 16.83
N TRP A 108 14.12 3.67 16.19
CA TRP A 108 14.38 2.34 16.76
C TRP A 108 15.88 2.10 16.99
N VAL A 109 16.75 2.47 16.03
CA VAL A 109 18.21 2.35 16.17
C VAL A 109 18.74 3.31 17.23
N VAL A 110 18.34 4.58 17.21
CA VAL A 110 18.82 5.58 18.19
C VAL A 110 18.33 5.26 19.60
N ALA A 111 17.21 4.56 19.76
CA ALA A 111 16.71 4.13 21.06
C ALA A 111 17.51 2.98 21.71
N TRP A 112 18.40 2.30 20.98
CA TRP A 112 19.16 1.16 21.51
C TRP A 112 20.01 1.49 22.75
N PRO A 113 20.83 2.55 22.77
CA PRO A 113 21.57 2.95 23.96
C PRO A 113 20.68 3.14 25.19
N ALA A 114 19.53 3.80 25.03
CA ALA A 114 18.56 3.98 26.11
C ALA A 114 17.98 2.63 26.60
N ARG A 115 17.71 1.69 25.69
CA ARG A 115 17.26 0.33 26.04
C ARG A 115 18.32 -0.46 26.83
N ILE A 116 19.59 -0.33 26.46
CA ILE A 116 20.69 -1.00 27.17
C ILE A 116 20.79 -0.44 28.61
N VAL A 117 20.78 0.89 28.76
CA VAL A 117 20.80 1.53 30.09
C VAL A 117 19.55 1.18 30.91
N ALA A 118 18.40 1.02 30.27
CA ALA A 118 17.19 0.55 30.94
C ALA A 118 17.34 -0.89 31.47
N GLY A 119 18.08 -1.75 30.76
CA GLY A 119 18.47 -3.07 31.24
C GLY A 119 19.31 -2.99 32.51
N PHE A 120 20.37 -2.18 32.51
CA PHE A 120 21.22 -2.00 33.70
C PHE A 120 20.49 -1.43 34.91
N TRP A 121 19.59 -0.47 34.70
CA TRP A 121 18.74 0.03 35.77
C TRP A 121 17.84 -1.08 36.33
N LYS A 122 17.18 -1.86 35.47
CA LYS A 122 16.29 -2.94 35.88
C LYS A 122 17.02 -4.02 36.67
N ASP A 123 18.22 -4.39 36.24
CA ASP A 123 19.06 -5.37 36.93
C ASP A 123 19.51 -4.83 38.30
N ALA A 124 19.92 -3.56 38.38
CA ALA A 124 20.30 -2.93 39.64
C ALA A 124 19.14 -2.86 40.66
N GLU A 125 17.92 -2.60 40.19
CA GLU A 125 16.72 -2.54 41.05
C GLU A 125 16.32 -3.93 41.57
N ILE A 126 16.48 -4.99 40.76
CA ILE A 126 16.21 -6.36 41.18
C ILE A 126 17.21 -6.83 42.24
N VAL A 127 18.49 -6.48 42.08
CA VAL A 127 19.57 -6.91 42.99
C VAL A 127 19.55 -6.14 44.31
N ALA A 128 19.40 -4.82 44.26
CA ALA A 128 19.47 -3.95 45.43
C ALA A 128 18.47 -2.78 45.30
N PRO A 129 17.18 -3.03 45.62
CA PRO A 129 16.12 -2.04 45.46
C PRO A 129 16.40 -0.79 46.29
N GLY A 130 16.17 0.39 45.68
CA GLY A 130 16.42 1.69 46.34
C GLY A 130 17.88 2.07 46.57
N SER A 131 18.85 1.32 46.02
CA SER A 131 20.28 1.64 46.17
C SER A 131 20.68 2.93 45.42
N ARG A 132 21.77 3.58 45.85
CA ARG A 132 22.33 4.77 45.16
C ARG A 132 22.74 4.46 43.71
N VAL A 133 23.13 3.22 43.43
CA VAL A 133 23.52 2.76 42.09
C VAL A 133 22.27 2.64 41.20
N ALA A 134 21.18 2.08 41.71
CA ALA A 134 19.91 2.03 40.98
C ALA A 134 19.37 3.44 40.69
N ALA A 135 19.44 4.36 41.66
CA ALA A 135 19.07 5.75 41.45
C ALA A 135 19.93 6.46 40.39
N ALA A 136 21.25 6.22 40.36
CA ALA A 136 22.14 6.79 39.35
C ALA A 136 21.82 6.26 37.95
N TRP A 137 21.57 4.96 37.80
CA TRP A 137 21.15 4.36 36.53
C TRP A 137 19.80 4.88 36.06
N HIS A 138 18.85 5.09 36.98
CA HIS A 138 17.56 5.70 36.66
C HIS A 138 17.71 7.13 36.14
N ALA A 139 18.50 7.96 36.83
CA ALA A 139 18.79 9.34 36.39
C ALA A 139 19.49 9.36 35.02
N GLY A 140 20.46 8.46 34.80
CA GLY A 140 21.13 8.30 33.51
C GLY A 140 20.18 7.87 32.39
N LEU A 141 19.24 6.96 32.67
CA LEU A 141 18.21 6.53 31.73
C LEU A 141 17.31 7.70 31.32
N VAL A 142 16.84 8.50 32.28
CA VAL A 142 16.00 9.68 32.01
C VAL A 142 16.74 10.67 31.12
N LEU A 143 17.98 11.01 31.48
CA LEU A 143 18.81 11.94 30.70
C LEU A 143 19.04 11.43 29.27
N LEU A 144 19.43 10.17 29.11
CA LEU A 144 19.69 9.57 27.80
C LEU A 144 18.41 9.48 26.96
N THR A 145 17.26 9.23 27.58
CA THR A 145 15.96 9.22 26.91
C THR A 145 15.60 10.62 26.40
N VAL A 146 15.78 11.66 27.21
CA VAL A 146 15.52 13.06 26.79
C VAL A 146 16.42 13.44 25.61
N ILE A 147 17.71 13.12 25.66
CA ILE A 147 18.66 13.38 24.57
C ILE A 147 18.26 12.62 23.30
N THR A 148 17.86 11.36 23.44
CA THR A 148 17.40 10.51 22.33
C THR A 148 16.16 11.09 21.67
N LEU A 149 15.16 11.50 22.45
CA LEU A 149 13.93 12.12 21.94
C LEU A 149 14.23 13.44 21.21
N LEU A 150 15.10 14.29 21.79
CA LEU A 150 15.50 15.55 21.16
C LEU A 150 16.18 15.31 19.80
N HIS A 151 17.05 14.31 19.72
CA HIS A 151 17.74 13.94 18.48
C HIS A 151 16.78 13.35 17.44
N ILE A 152 15.82 12.51 17.84
CA ILE A 152 14.77 11.98 16.94
C ILE A 152 13.95 13.12 16.33
N VAL A 153 13.48 14.06 17.16
CA VAL A 153 12.73 15.24 16.69
C VAL A 153 13.57 16.05 15.71
N TRP A 154 14.84 16.31 16.04
CA TRP A 154 15.76 17.04 15.17
C TRP A 154 16.05 16.34 13.83
N ALA A 155 16.19 15.01 13.84
CA ALA A 155 16.38 14.23 12.63
C ALA A 155 15.14 14.29 11.71
N CYS A 156 13.94 14.23 12.28
CA CYS A 156 12.68 14.41 11.55
C CYS A 156 12.58 15.80 10.91
N LEU A 157 12.92 16.87 11.65
CA LEU A 157 12.86 18.25 11.16
C LEU A 157 13.83 18.53 10.00
N ARG A 158 14.98 17.85 9.95
CA ARG A 158 15.96 17.94 8.85
C ARG A 158 15.51 17.21 7.57
N GLY A 159 14.28 16.71 7.51
CA GLY A 159 13.73 15.98 6.36
C GLY A 159 13.80 14.46 6.51
N GLY A 160 14.13 13.96 7.71
CA GLY A 160 13.89 12.58 8.14
C GLY A 160 14.53 11.47 7.31
N ARG A 161 15.59 11.73 6.55
CA ARG A 161 16.37 10.68 5.87
C ARG A 161 17.10 9.78 6.88
N TRP A 162 17.37 8.53 6.51
CA TRP A 162 18.11 7.58 7.35
C TRP A 162 19.41 8.15 7.92
N TRP A 163 20.20 8.82 7.07
CA TRP A 163 21.47 9.44 7.48
C TRP A 163 21.34 10.55 8.53
N HIS A 164 20.17 11.22 8.62
CA HIS A 164 19.95 12.25 9.64
C HIS A 164 19.81 11.67 11.05
N PHE A 165 19.40 10.40 11.17
CA PHE A 165 19.33 9.70 12.46
C PHE A 165 20.70 9.23 12.93
N LEU A 166 21.61 8.89 12.01
CA LEU A 166 22.97 8.48 12.36
C LEU A 166 23.89 9.68 12.64
N TRP A 167 23.61 10.85 12.05
CA TRP A 167 24.44 12.06 12.23
C TRP A 167 23.71 13.20 12.97
N PRO A 168 24.07 13.51 14.23
CA PRO A 168 23.33 14.47 15.06
C PRO A 168 23.44 15.96 14.68
N ALA A 169 24.46 16.37 13.91
CA ALA A 169 24.67 17.78 13.48
C ALA A 169 24.28 18.85 14.55
N PRO A 170 24.90 18.83 15.73
CA PRO A 170 24.43 19.59 16.92
C PRO A 170 24.47 21.12 16.74
N LEU A 171 25.42 21.65 15.98
CA LEU A 171 25.55 23.11 15.76
C LEU A 171 24.37 23.71 14.98
N LYS A 172 23.77 22.94 14.07
CA LYS A 172 22.59 23.38 13.31
C LYS A 172 21.34 23.38 14.20
N LEU A 173 21.24 22.47 15.17
CA LEU A 173 20.15 22.41 16.15
C LEU A 173 20.15 23.65 17.03
N LEU A 174 21.30 24.00 17.60
CA LEU A 174 21.47 25.19 18.45
C LEU A 174 21.11 26.50 17.74
N ARG A 175 21.49 26.63 16.46
CA ARG A 175 21.13 27.81 15.65
C ARG A 175 19.63 27.86 15.34
N TRP A 176 19.02 26.71 15.07
CA TRP A 176 17.58 26.62 14.81
C TRP A 176 16.73 26.89 16.06
N LEU A 177 17.13 26.36 17.22
CA LEU A 177 16.43 26.59 18.49
C LEU A 177 16.48 28.07 18.92
N LYS A 178 17.54 28.79 18.53
CA LYS A 178 17.68 30.24 18.72
C LYS A 178 16.86 31.09 17.75
N SER A 179 16.22 30.48 16.74
CA SER A 179 15.34 31.23 15.83
C SER A 179 13.96 31.45 16.47
N ALA A 180 13.45 32.68 16.36
CA ALA A 180 12.23 33.11 17.04
C ALA A 180 10.95 32.38 16.56
N ASP A 181 10.98 31.76 15.37
CA ASP A 181 9.81 31.12 14.74
C ASP A 181 9.99 29.60 14.54
N SER A 182 10.78 28.95 15.39
CA SER A 182 11.03 27.50 15.32
C SER A 182 9.74 26.67 15.37
N LEU A 183 8.79 27.01 16.26
CA LEU A 183 7.50 26.32 16.38
C LEU A 183 6.60 26.53 15.15
N GLY A 184 6.58 27.73 14.56
CA GLY A 184 5.83 28.04 13.34
C GLY A 184 6.33 27.23 12.15
N GLN A 185 7.65 27.06 12.02
CA GLN A 185 8.27 26.21 11.01
C GLN A 185 7.87 24.73 11.16
N VAL A 186 7.91 24.19 12.38
CA VAL A 186 7.48 22.80 12.64
C VAL A 186 6.01 22.61 12.26
N ARG A 187 5.12 23.50 12.72
CA ARG A 187 3.68 23.41 12.43
C ARG A 187 3.41 23.49 10.93
N THR A 188 4.09 24.38 10.23
CA THR A 188 3.94 24.55 8.78
C THR A 188 4.47 23.34 8.00
N ALA A 189 5.60 22.77 8.43
CA ALA A 189 6.15 21.55 7.85
C ALA A 189 5.22 20.36 8.05
N LEU A 190 4.72 20.15 9.28
CA LEU A 190 3.76 19.09 9.60
C LEU A 190 2.46 19.27 8.82
N ARG A 191 1.90 20.47 8.79
CA ARG A 191 0.66 20.76 8.06
C ARG A 191 0.83 20.52 6.57
N THR A 192 1.90 21.01 5.96
CA THR A 192 2.22 20.79 4.55
C THR A 192 2.42 19.31 4.24
N TYR A 193 3.07 18.57 5.16
CA TYR A 193 3.26 17.14 5.04
C TYR A 193 1.92 16.39 5.06
N VAL A 194 1.09 16.60 6.08
CA VAL A 194 -0.22 15.96 6.27
C VAL A 194 -1.18 16.27 5.12
N ILE A 195 -1.29 17.54 4.71
CA ILE A 195 -2.11 17.94 3.55
C ILE A 195 -1.58 17.25 2.28
N GLY A 196 -0.25 17.18 2.14
CA GLY A 196 0.41 16.52 1.04
C GLY A 196 0.16 15.01 0.97
N LEU A 197 -0.21 14.33 2.05
CA LEU A 197 -0.54 12.90 2.02
C LEU A 197 -1.87 12.63 1.31
N ARG A 198 -2.74 13.63 1.11
CA ARG A 198 -4.04 13.49 0.44
C ARG A 198 -4.89 12.31 0.98
N LEU A 199 -4.81 12.05 2.29
CA LEU A 199 -5.52 10.93 2.94
C LEU A 199 -7.04 10.90 2.64
N PRO A 200 -7.77 12.04 2.65
CA PRO A 200 -9.20 12.03 2.36
C PRO A 200 -9.53 11.55 0.94
N PHE A 201 -8.66 11.86 -0.03
CA PHE A 201 -8.82 11.41 -1.41
C PHE A 201 -8.69 9.88 -1.52
N TYR A 202 -7.65 9.30 -0.90
CA TYR A 202 -7.48 7.85 -0.88
C TYR A 202 -8.64 7.17 -0.16
N PHE A 203 -9.05 7.69 1.00
CA PHE A 203 -10.18 7.15 1.74
C PHE A 203 -11.47 7.11 0.90
N TRP A 204 -11.84 8.22 0.25
CA TRP A 204 -13.05 8.27 -0.58
C TRP A 204 -12.97 7.38 -1.83
N LEU A 205 -11.80 7.30 -2.47
CA LEU A 205 -11.60 6.41 -3.60
C LEU A 205 -11.70 4.93 -3.17
N GLY A 206 -11.13 4.60 -2.02
CA GLY A 206 -11.25 3.27 -1.40
C GLY A 206 -12.68 2.92 -1.06
N LEU A 207 -13.42 3.86 -0.45
CA LEU A 207 -14.83 3.67 -0.08
C LEU A 207 -15.71 3.39 -1.31
N ARG A 208 -15.52 4.16 -2.38
CA ARG A 208 -16.20 3.92 -3.67
C ARG A 208 -15.83 2.56 -4.26
N GLY A 209 -14.55 2.19 -4.22
CA GLY A 209 -14.10 0.89 -4.72
C GLY A 209 -14.62 -0.30 -3.91
N PHE A 210 -14.70 -0.14 -2.59
CA PHE A 210 -15.27 -1.11 -1.66
C PHE A 210 -16.79 -1.25 -1.88
N ALA A 211 -17.53 -0.14 -1.92
CA ALA A 211 -18.97 -0.14 -2.18
C ALA A 211 -19.31 -0.76 -3.54
N GLY A 212 -18.49 -0.45 -4.56
CA GLY A 212 -18.61 -1.06 -5.88
C GLY A 212 -18.37 -2.58 -5.87
N ALA A 213 -17.33 -3.04 -5.17
CA ALA A 213 -17.07 -4.47 -5.00
C ALA A 213 -18.20 -5.17 -4.24
N LEU A 214 -18.67 -4.57 -3.15
CA LEU A 214 -19.76 -5.11 -2.34
C LEU A 214 -21.05 -5.24 -3.17
N ALA A 215 -21.41 -4.22 -3.95
CA ALA A 215 -22.60 -4.25 -4.81
C ALA A 215 -22.57 -5.42 -5.81
N TRP A 216 -21.39 -5.75 -6.35
CA TRP A 216 -21.22 -6.89 -7.25
C TRP A 216 -21.17 -8.23 -6.54
N LEU A 217 -20.67 -8.29 -5.30
CA LEU A 217 -20.49 -9.53 -4.55
C LEU A 217 -21.71 -9.96 -3.74
N VAL A 218 -22.56 -9.01 -3.32
CA VAL A 218 -23.77 -9.30 -2.56
C VAL A 218 -24.68 -10.29 -3.28
N VAL A 219 -24.81 -10.18 -4.61
CA VAL A 219 -25.66 -11.08 -5.40
C VAL A 219 -25.13 -12.53 -5.44
N PRO A 220 -23.91 -12.82 -5.95
CA PRO A 220 -23.41 -14.19 -5.98
C PRO A 220 -23.24 -14.79 -4.58
N VAL A 221 -22.75 -14.01 -3.61
CA VAL A 221 -22.57 -14.51 -2.24
C VAL A 221 -23.91 -14.76 -1.56
N GLY A 222 -24.91 -13.89 -1.77
CA GLY A 222 -26.26 -14.08 -1.25
C GLY A 222 -26.94 -15.34 -1.80
N VAL A 223 -26.77 -15.62 -3.10
CA VAL A 223 -27.25 -16.86 -3.74
C VAL A 223 -26.55 -18.09 -3.15
N LEU A 224 -25.23 -18.03 -2.95
CA LEU A 224 -24.49 -19.12 -2.32
C LEU A 224 -24.90 -19.36 -0.87
N PHE A 225 -25.13 -18.29 -0.12
CA PHE A 225 -25.64 -18.37 1.25
C PHE A 225 -27.02 -19.00 1.30
N ALA A 226 -27.93 -18.61 0.38
CA ALA A 226 -29.25 -19.23 0.27
C ALA A 226 -29.15 -20.73 -0.08
N ALA A 227 -28.18 -21.13 -0.90
CA ALA A 227 -27.94 -22.54 -1.24
C ALA A 227 -27.65 -23.40 0.00
N THR A 228 -26.98 -22.86 1.02
CA THR A 228 -26.69 -23.59 2.27
C THR A 228 -27.92 -23.92 3.10
N ARG A 229 -29.05 -23.24 2.87
CA ARG A 229 -30.32 -23.43 3.59
C ARG A 229 -31.39 -24.15 2.77
N ALA A 230 -31.10 -24.47 1.52
CA ALA A 230 -32.05 -25.07 0.58
C ALA A 230 -32.05 -26.61 0.68
N PRO A 231 -33.17 -27.29 0.34
CA PRO A 231 -33.20 -28.74 0.21
C PRO A 231 -32.26 -29.20 -0.93
N LEU A 232 -31.77 -30.45 -0.86
CA LEU A 232 -30.69 -31.01 -1.69
C LEU A 232 -30.75 -30.62 -3.19
N GLY A 233 -31.91 -30.77 -3.85
CA GLY A 233 -32.05 -30.43 -5.27
C GLY A 233 -31.97 -28.92 -5.56
N GLY A 234 -32.55 -28.08 -4.68
CA GLY A 234 -32.48 -26.63 -4.79
C GLY A 234 -31.09 -26.08 -4.46
N ALA A 235 -30.38 -26.71 -3.52
CA ALA A 235 -29.02 -26.34 -3.13
C ALA A 235 -28.03 -26.50 -4.30
N VAL A 236 -28.15 -27.57 -5.09
CA VAL A 236 -27.28 -27.78 -6.27
C VAL A 236 -27.53 -26.70 -7.33
N ALA A 237 -28.79 -26.41 -7.65
CA ALA A 237 -29.11 -25.38 -8.65
C ALA A 237 -28.66 -23.97 -8.19
N LEU A 238 -28.91 -23.61 -6.93
CA LEU A 238 -28.52 -22.32 -6.36
C LEU A 238 -27.00 -22.18 -6.26
N SER A 239 -26.28 -23.23 -5.86
CA SER A 239 -24.82 -23.20 -5.87
C SER A 239 -24.30 -22.99 -7.29
N LEU A 240 -24.66 -23.83 -8.27
CA LEU A 240 -24.23 -23.63 -9.66
C LEU A 240 -24.51 -22.21 -10.19
N LEU A 241 -25.69 -21.66 -9.90
CA LEU A 241 -26.04 -20.28 -10.24
C LEU A 241 -25.13 -19.26 -9.56
N GLY A 242 -24.94 -19.38 -8.24
CA GLY A 242 -24.05 -18.51 -7.46
C GLY A 242 -22.60 -18.57 -7.93
N GLY A 243 -22.14 -19.75 -8.33
CA GLY A 243 -20.80 -19.98 -8.89
C GLY A 243 -20.63 -19.33 -10.26
N LEU A 244 -21.61 -19.45 -11.13
CA LEU A 244 -21.60 -18.82 -12.44
C LEU A 244 -21.66 -17.29 -12.33
N LEU A 245 -22.45 -16.76 -11.40
CA LEU A 245 -22.47 -15.33 -11.09
C LEU A 245 -21.12 -14.88 -10.53
N LEU A 246 -20.53 -15.63 -9.60
CA LEU A 246 -19.22 -15.32 -9.04
C LEU A 246 -18.12 -15.34 -10.11
N LEU A 247 -18.17 -16.31 -11.02
CA LEU A 247 -17.28 -16.40 -12.18
C LEU A 247 -17.33 -15.13 -13.02
N LEU A 248 -18.53 -14.63 -13.31
CA LEU A 248 -18.71 -13.37 -14.04
C LEU A 248 -18.13 -12.19 -13.26
N VAL A 249 -18.36 -12.12 -11.95
CA VAL A 249 -17.81 -11.03 -11.12
C VAL A 249 -16.28 -11.05 -11.12
N VAL A 250 -15.67 -12.20 -10.83
CA VAL A 250 -14.22 -12.38 -10.76
C VAL A 250 -13.53 -11.94 -12.04
N MET A 251 -14.11 -12.25 -13.20
CA MET A 251 -13.57 -11.86 -14.50
C MET A 251 -13.58 -10.35 -14.77
N HIS A 252 -14.56 -9.62 -14.24
CA HIS A 252 -14.80 -8.21 -14.63
C HIS A 252 -14.43 -7.21 -13.54
N LEU A 253 -14.64 -7.55 -12.27
CA LEU A 253 -14.49 -6.65 -11.14
C LEU A 253 -13.13 -5.94 -11.03
N PRO A 254 -11.96 -6.61 -11.17
CA PRO A 254 -10.68 -5.93 -11.01
C PRO A 254 -10.47 -4.85 -12.08
N PHE A 255 -11.02 -5.05 -13.29
CA PHE A 255 -10.98 -4.06 -14.37
C PHE A 255 -12.01 -2.95 -14.19
N LEU A 256 -13.21 -3.26 -13.68
CA LEU A 256 -14.22 -2.26 -13.32
C LEU A 256 -13.71 -1.31 -12.23
N GLN A 257 -13.04 -1.86 -11.20
CA GLN A 257 -12.39 -1.08 -10.14
C GLN A 257 -11.24 -0.21 -10.68
N ALA A 258 -10.39 -0.77 -11.55
CA ALA A 258 -9.30 -0.01 -12.17
C ALA A 258 -9.82 1.14 -13.05
N ARG A 259 -10.93 0.93 -13.78
CA ARG A 259 -11.56 1.97 -14.60
C ARG A 259 -12.18 3.07 -13.75
N MET A 260 -12.89 2.71 -12.68
CA MET A 260 -13.41 3.69 -11.71
C MET A 260 -12.29 4.56 -11.14
N ALA A 261 -11.15 3.97 -10.79
CA ALA A 261 -9.99 4.73 -10.30
C ALA A 261 -9.28 5.55 -11.39
N CYS A 262 -9.39 5.13 -12.65
CA CYS A 262 -8.88 5.87 -13.80
C CYS A 262 -9.73 7.12 -14.09
N GLU A 263 -11.06 6.98 -14.09
CA GLU A 263 -12.03 8.02 -14.47
C GLU A 263 -12.54 8.87 -13.28
N ASP A 264 -12.25 8.46 -12.05
CA ASP A 264 -12.80 9.04 -10.80
C ASP A 264 -14.34 9.14 -10.79
N ARG A 265 -14.99 8.19 -11.46
CA ARG A 265 -16.44 8.10 -11.60
C ARG A 265 -16.97 6.80 -11.00
N PHE A 266 -17.78 6.90 -9.95
CA PHE A 266 -18.37 5.71 -9.31
C PHE A 266 -19.21 4.86 -10.27
N ARG A 267 -19.97 5.49 -11.19
CA ARG A 267 -20.77 4.78 -12.21
C ARG A 267 -19.95 3.83 -13.09
N ALA A 268 -18.66 4.09 -13.28
CA ALA A 268 -17.80 3.26 -14.12
C ALA A 268 -17.65 1.81 -13.59
N VAL A 269 -17.92 1.56 -12.30
CA VAL A 269 -17.92 0.20 -11.73
C VAL A 269 -19.06 -0.67 -12.29
N PHE A 270 -20.12 -0.07 -12.86
CA PHE A 270 -21.27 -0.81 -13.40
C PHE A 270 -21.28 -0.88 -14.93
N GLU A 271 -20.31 -0.24 -15.60
CA GLU A 271 -20.26 -0.12 -17.05
C GLU A 271 -19.54 -1.32 -17.70
N LEU A 272 -20.15 -2.51 -17.62
CA LEU A 272 -19.56 -3.76 -18.15
C LEU A 272 -19.31 -3.73 -19.65
N ARG A 273 -20.17 -3.04 -20.41
CA ARG A 273 -20.07 -2.95 -21.87
C ARG A 273 -18.74 -2.33 -22.30
N GLU A 274 -18.29 -1.30 -21.58
CA GLU A 274 -17.01 -0.65 -21.86
C GLU A 274 -15.82 -1.54 -21.49
N VAL A 275 -15.86 -2.26 -20.36
CA VAL A 275 -14.79 -3.22 -20.02
C VAL A 275 -14.70 -4.33 -21.06
N ARG A 276 -15.85 -4.83 -21.56
CA ARG A 276 -15.88 -5.81 -22.66
C ARG A 276 -15.34 -5.22 -23.97
N ARG A 277 -15.60 -3.95 -24.26
CA ARG A 277 -15.03 -3.24 -25.41
C ARG A 277 -13.51 -3.04 -25.27
N LEU A 278 -13.02 -2.78 -24.07
CA LEU A 278 -11.58 -2.66 -23.80
C LEU A 278 -10.88 -4.03 -23.90
N PHE A 279 -11.55 -5.10 -23.47
CA PHE A 279 -11.07 -6.46 -23.67
C PHE A 279 -10.87 -6.81 -25.14
N THR A 280 -11.74 -6.37 -26.06
CA THR A 280 -11.55 -6.67 -27.49
C THR A 280 -10.32 -5.97 -28.09
N ARG A 281 -9.89 -4.85 -27.51
CA ARG A 281 -8.70 -4.08 -27.92
C ARG A 281 -7.39 -4.67 -27.42
N ALA A 282 -7.36 -5.19 -26.19
CA ALA A 282 -6.16 -5.79 -25.59
C ALA A 282 -6.43 -7.12 -24.85
N PRO A 283 -6.92 -8.17 -25.54
CA PRO A 283 -7.40 -9.39 -24.89
C PRO A 283 -6.32 -10.14 -24.11
N LEU A 284 -5.10 -10.24 -24.67
CA LEU A 284 -3.98 -10.94 -24.01
C LEU A 284 -3.49 -10.23 -22.75
N ALA A 285 -3.55 -8.90 -22.72
CA ALA A 285 -3.15 -8.13 -21.54
C ALA A 285 -4.14 -8.30 -20.39
N PHE A 286 -5.44 -8.34 -20.71
CA PHE A 286 -6.49 -8.63 -19.74
C PHE A 286 -6.37 -10.06 -19.19
N TRP A 287 -6.14 -11.05 -20.06
CA TRP A 287 -5.90 -12.42 -19.61
C TRP A 287 -4.70 -12.52 -18.68
N MET A 288 -3.56 -11.94 -19.05
CA MET A 288 -2.34 -11.99 -18.23
C MET A 288 -2.51 -11.25 -16.89
N ALA A 289 -3.15 -10.07 -16.89
CA ALA A 289 -3.42 -9.34 -15.66
C ALA A 289 -4.37 -10.11 -14.74
N LEU A 290 -5.40 -10.76 -15.29
CA LEU A 290 -6.33 -11.58 -14.52
C LEU A 290 -5.64 -12.84 -13.99
N LEU A 291 -4.85 -13.54 -14.81
CA LEU A 291 -4.06 -14.69 -14.41
C LEU A 291 -3.18 -14.36 -13.20
N VAL A 292 -2.37 -13.30 -13.29
CA VAL A 292 -1.51 -12.91 -12.18
C VAL A 292 -2.32 -12.44 -10.97
N THR A 293 -3.43 -11.72 -11.16
CA THR A 293 -4.29 -11.30 -10.05
C THR A 293 -4.85 -12.49 -9.28
N LEU A 294 -5.34 -13.50 -9.99
CA LEU A 294 -5.92 -14.70 -9.36
C LEU A 294 -4.83 -15.61 -8.79
N LEU A 295 -3.71 -15.78 -9.49
CA LEU A 295 -2.58 -16.58 -9.01
C LEU A 295 -2.00 -16.01 -7.70
N LEU A 296 -1.80 -14.69 -7.61
CA LEU A 296 -1.29 -14.05 -6.40
C LEU A 296 -2.34 -13.94 -5.28
N ALA A 297 -3.63 -14.13 -5.60
CA ALA A 297 -4.68 -14.23 -4.59
C ALA A 297 -4.72 -15.62 -3.92
N VAL A 298 -4.33 -16.70 -4.61
CA VAL A 298 -4.39 -18.07 -4.06
C VAL A 298 -3.59 -18.24 -2.75
N PRO A 299 -2.31 -17.80 -2.65
CA PRO A 299 -1.57 -17.87 -1.39
C PRO A 299 -2.30 -17.18 -0.22
N LEU A 300 -2.99 -16.08 -0.50
CA LEU A 300 -3.71 -15.30 0.52
C LEU A 300 -4.88 -16.08 1.11
N TYR A 301 -5.51 -16.95 0.32
CA TYR A 301 -6.55 -17.87 0.82
C TYR A 301 -5.97 -19.00 1.67
N LEU A 302 -4.76 -19.49 1.37
CA LEU A 302 -4.09 -20.52 2.16
C LEU A 302 -3.67 -20.00 3.54
N LEU A 303 -3.22 -18.74 3.62
CA LEU A 303 -2.88 -18.09 4.89
C LEU A 303 -4.07 -17.99 5.86
N LYS A 304 -5.31 -18.09 5.38
CA LYS A 304 -6.52 -18.03 6.20
C LYS A 304 -6.81 -19.34 6.95
N ILE A 305 -6.17 -20.45 6.56
CA ILE A 305 -6.46 -21.77 7.13
C ILE A 305 -6.01 -21.86 8.60
N GLU A 306 -5.11 -20.98 9.05
CA GLU A 306 -4.54 -21.00 10.40
C GLU A 306 -4.97 -19.77 11.21
N LEU A 307 -5.51 -19.99 12.42
CA LEU A 307 -5.86 -18.95 13.38
C LEU A 307 -4.61 -18.17 13.77
N THR A 308 -4.34 -17.07 13.07
CA THR A 308 -3.18 -16.22 13.37
C THR A 308 -3.47 -15.45 14.67
N PRO A 309 -2.67 -15.62 15.75
CA PRO A 309 -2.80 -14.80 16.95
C PRO A 309 -2.77 -13.31 16.60
N ARG A 310 -3.46 -12.46 17.38
CA ARG A 310 -3.55 -11.01 17.13
C ARG A 310 -2.16 -10.36 16.98
N GLU A 311 -1.17 -10.89 17.68
CA GLU A 311 0.23 -10.47 17.65
C GLU A 311 0.93 -10.72 16.30
N LEU A 312 0.42 -11.67 15.50
CA LEU A 312 0.95 -12.06 14.19
C LEU A 312 0.10 -11.52 13.02
N ALA A 313 -0.99 -10.80 13.28
CA ALA A 313 -1.90 -10.28 12.26
C ALA A 313 -1.25 -9.32 11.24
N TRP A 314 -0.08 -8.76 11.57
CA TRP A 314 0.68 -7.89 10.67
C TRP A 314 1.36 -8.65 9.50
N LEU A 315 1.68 -9.93 9.69
CA LEU A 315 2.43 -10.72 8.71
C LEU A 315 1.53 -11.12 7.50
N PRO A 316 0.31 -11.65 7.70
CA PRO A 316 -0.63 -11.86 6.60
C PRO A 316 -0.98 -10.57 5.85
N ALA A 317 -1.09 -9.44 6.55
CA ALA A 317 -1.35 -8.14 5.94
C ALA A 317 -0.18 -7.67 5.04
N LEU A 318 1.06 -7.90 5.47
CA LEU A 318 2.23 -7.59 4.65
C LEU A 318 2.29 -8.47 3.39
N LEU A 319 2.04 -9.77 3.52
CA LEU A 319 1.94 -10.68 2.38
C LEU A 319 0.79 -10.28 1.45
N PHE A 320 -0.38 -9.94 2.00
CA PHE A 320 -1.52 -9.42 1.24
C PHE A 320 -1.11 -8.25 0.36
N VAL A 321 -0.49 -7.22 0.94
CA VAL A 321 -0.05 -6.04 0.19
C VAL A 321 1.02 -6.39 -0.82
N ALA A 322 1.99 -7.23 -0.47
CA ALA A 322 3.07 -7.66 -1.36
C ALA A 322 2.54 -8.41 -2.61
N PHE A 323 1.49 -9.20 -2.45
CA PHE A 323 0.88 -9.97 -3.55
C PHE A 323 -0.16 -9.17 -4.34
N ILE A 324 -1.00 -8.36 -3.69
CA ILE A 324 -2.06 -7.59 -4.36
C ILE A 324 -1.50 -6.37 -5.10
N PHE A 325 -0.41 -5.77 -4.62
CA PHE A 325 0.19 -4.58 -5.24
C PHE A 325 0.62 -4.82 -6.70
N PRO A 326 1.42 -5.86 -7.03
CA PRO A 326 1.76 -6.17 -8.43
C PRO A 326 0.54 -6.56 -9.26
N ALA A 327 -0.46 -7.23 -8.68
CA ALA A 327 -1.72 -7.51 -9.36
C ALA A 327 -2.42 -6.21 -9.79
N ARG A 328 -2.51 -5.22 -8.90
CA ARG A 328 -3.11 -3.90 -9.18
C ARG A 328 -2.32 -3.07 -10.18
N LEU A 329 -1.00 -3.19 -10.21
CA LEU A 329 -0.17 -2.60 -11.25
C LEU A 329 -0.49 -3.20 -12.63
N LEU A 330 -0.61 -4.52 -12.72
CA LEU A 330 -0.88 -5.23 -13.97
C LEU A 330 -2.30 -4.97 -14.51
N THR A 331 -3.31 -4.87 -13.65
CA THR A 331 -4.68 -4.51 -14.08
C THR A 331 -4.72 -3.09 -14.66
N GLY A 332 -4.02 -2.13 -14.02
CA GLY A 332 -3.83 -0.79 -14.57
C GLY A 332 -3.09 -0.80 -15.91
N TRP A 333 -2.03 -1.59 -16.05
CA TRP A 333 -1.27 -1.70 -17.29
C TRP A 333 -2.10 -2.30 -18.44
N ALA A 334 -2.87 -3.36 -18.16
CA ALA A 334 -3.77 -3.96 -19.14
C ALA A 334 -4.82 -2.96 -19.63
N MET A 335 -5.37 -2.17 -18.70
CA MET A 335 -6.30 -1.08 -19.01
C MET A 335 -5.65 -0.02 -19.91
N SER A 336 -4.44 0.46 -19.57
CA SER A 336 -3.73 1.45 -20.38
C SER A 336 -3.48 0.96 -21.80
N ARG A 337 -3.11 -0.32 -21.95
CA ARG A 337 -2.86 -0.93 -23.25
C ARG A 337 -4.12 -1.01 -24.10
N ALA A 338 -5.29 -1.20 -23.50
CA ALA A 338 -6.57 -1.15 -24.21
C ALA A 338 -7.01 0.28 -24.54
N LEU A 339 -6.77 1.25 -23.66
CA LEU A 339 -7.14 2.66 -23.88
C LEU A 339 -6.33 3.30 -25.02
N ARG A 340 -5.06 2.89 -25.20
CA ARG A 340 -4.18 3.39 -26.27
C ARG A 340 -4.44 2.78 -27.65
N ARG A 341 -5.40 1.85 -27.75
CA ARG A 341 -5.75 1.17 -29.00
C ARG A 341 -7.16 1.55 -29.41
N GLU A 342 -7.32 2.00 -30.64
CA GLU A 342 -8.63 2.37 -31.18
C GLU A 342 -9.35 1.15 -31.76
N GLU A 343 -8.60 0.30 -32.46
CA GLU A 343 -9.11 -0.88 -33.16
C GLU A 343 -9.10 -2.18 -32.32
N PRO A 344 -10.08 -3.07 -32.52
CA PRO A 344 -10.12 -4.38 -31.91
C PRO A 344 -9.01 -5.29 -32.45
N ARG A 345 -8.47 -6.16 -31.60
CA ARG A 345 -7.45 -7.14 -32.01
C ARG A 345 -8.09 -8.29 -32.81
N HIS A 346 -7.29 -8.96 -33.64
CA HIS A 346 -7.73 -10.11 -34.44
C HIS A 346 -8.51 -11.15 -33.62
N GLY A 347 -9.48 -11.80 -34.28
CA GLY A 347 -10.37 -12.80 -33.66
C GLY A 347 -9.64 -13.93 -32.93
N PHE A 348 -8.53 -14.41 -33.50
CA PHE A 348 -7.68 -15.44 -32.91
C PHE A 348 -7.21 -15.10 -31.48
N TRP A 349 -6.62 -13.91 -31.29
CA TRP A 349 -6.15 -13.46 -29.97
C TRP A 349 -7.28 -13.23 -28.96
N ARG A 350 -8.48 -12.87 -29.44
CA ARG A 350 -9.66 -12.72 -28.59
C ARG A 350 -10.16 -14.07 -28.10
N TRP A 351 -10.22 -15.06 -28.98
CA TRP A 351 -10.61 -16.43 -28.64
C TRP A 351 -9.60 -17.08 -27.69
N MET A 352 -8.30 -16.97 -27.99
CA MET A 352 -7.23 -17.49 -27.12
C MET A 352 -7.32 -16.93 -25.70
N ALA A 353 -7.52 -15.60 -25.56
CA ALA A 353 -7.66 -14.99 -24.25
C ALA A 353 -8.95 -15.40 -23.52
N ARG A 354 -10.07 -15.60 -24.23
CA ARG A 354 -11.31 -16.12 -23.62
C ARG A 354 -11.13 -17.55 -23.10
N LEU A 355 -10.53 -18.41 -23.92
CA LEU A 355 -10.19 -19.78 -23.54
C LEU A 355 -9.19 -19.83 -22.39
N GLY A 356 -8.31 -18.83 -22.25
CA GLY A 356 -7.41 -18.71 -21.11
C GLY A 356 -8.04 -18.12 -19.85
N ILE A 357 -8.96 -17.15 -19.96
CA ILE A 357 -9.61 -16.50 -18.80
C ILE A 357 -10.55 -17.48 -18.09
N LEU A 358 -11.32 -18.26 -18.86
CA LEU A 358 -12.33 -19.17 -18.32
C LEU A 358 -11.77 -20.20 -17.33
N PRO A 359 -10.73 -21.01 -17.66
CA PRO A 359 -10.21 -22.02 -16.74
C PRO A 359 -9.55 -21.39 -15.51
N VAL A 360 -8.89 -20.24 -15.66
CA VAL A 360 -8.26 -19.54 -14.52
C VAL A 360 -9.32 -19.02 -13.56
N ALA A 361 -10.35 -18.36 -14.07
CA ALA A 361 -11.45 -17.86 -13.26
C ALA A 361 -12.26 -19.01 -12.64
N LEU A 362 -12.45 -20.12 -13.37
CA LEU A 362 -13.11 -21.32 -12.86
C LEU A 362 -12.30 -21.95 -11.72
N ALA A 363 -10.99 -22.13 -11.89
CA ALA A 363 -10.11 -22.65 -10.84
C ALA A 363 -10.17 -21.80 -9.57
N TYR A 364 -10.17 -20.47 -9.72
CA TYR A 364 -10.34 -19.56 -8.60
C TYR A 364 -11.72 -19.71 -7.93
N VAL A 365 -12.80 -19.77 -8.71
CA VAL A 365 -14.15 -19.97 -8.17
C VAL A 365 -14.26 -21.30 -7.42
N LEU A 366 -13.71 -22.39 -7.97
CA LEU A 366 -13.65 -23.69 -7.29
C LEU A 366 -12.88 -23.59 -5.97
N MET A 367 -11.75 -22.88 -5.94
CA MET A 367 -11.02 -22.62 -4.69
C MET A 367 -11.89 -21.86 -3.67
N VAL A 368 -12.63 -20.83 -4.11
CA VAL A 368 -13.57 -20.09 -3.25
C VAL A 368 -14.71 -20.99 -2.76
N TYR A 369 -15.17 -21.96 -3.57
CA TYR A 369 -16.15 -22.96 -3.14
C TYR A 369 -15.63 -23.89 -2.06
N LEU A 370 -14.35 -24.26 -2.13
CA LEU A 370 -13.71 -25.07 -1.10
C LEU A 370 -13.45 -24.27 0.18
N ALA A 371 -13.34 -22.93 0.09
CA ALA A 371 -12.94 -22.09 1.21
C ALA A 371 -13.83 -22.22 2.46
N PRO A 372 -15.18 -22.26 2.40
CA PRO A 372 -16.02 -22.50 3.59
C PRO A 372 -15.78 -23.83 4.27
N TYR A 373 -15.38 -24.87 3.53
CA TYR A 373 -15.08 -26.20 4.06
C TYR A 373 -13.67 -26.29 4.65
N LEU A 374 -12.75 -25.41 4.21
CA LEU A 374 -11.37 -25.35 4.67
C LEU A 374 -11.14 -24.30 5.77
N SER A 375 -12.03 -23.31 5.89
CA SER A 375 -11.83 -22.15 6.78
C SER A 375 -12.66 -22.25 8.07
N TRP A 376 -12.06 -21.82 9.17
CA TRP A 376 -12.70 -21.78 10.49
C TRP A 376 -13.97 -20.91 10.54
N ASN A 377 -14.05 -19.85 9.73
CA ASN A 377 -15.21 -18.92 9.70
C ASN A 377 -16.42 -19.47 8.91
N GLY A 378 -16.36 -20.69 8.37
CA GLY A 378 -17.46 -21.32 7.64
C GLY A 378 -17.98 -20.47 6.46
N ALA A 379 -19.30 -20.33 6.33
CA ALA A 379 -19.95 -19.61 5.23
C ALA A 379 -19.62 -18.09 5.19
N LEU A 380 -19.23 -17.48 6.32
CA LEU A 380 -18.81 -16.08 6.38
C LEU A 380 -17.50 -15.83 5.62
N SER A 381 -16.73 -16.89 5.34
CA SER A 381 -15.52 -16.83 4.51
C SER A 381 -15.79 -16.34 3.08
N LEU A 382 -17.01 -16.51 2.56
CA LEU A 382 -17.40 -16.07 1.22
C LEU A 382 -17.48 -14.54 1.07
N LEU A 383 -17.65 -13.81 2.18
CA LEU A 383 -17.67 -12.35 2.19
C LEU A 383 -16.26 -11.73 2.14
N GLU A 384 -15.24 -12.48 2.52
CA GLU A 384 -13.84 -12.05 2.53
C GLU A 384 -13.16 -12.39 1.20
N GLN A 385 -13.50 -11.66 0.14
CA GLN A 385 -12.87 -11.84 -1.15
C GLN A 385 -11.59 -11.03 -1.29
N HIS A 386 -10.46 -11.61 -0.87
CA HIS A 386 -9.14 -10.96 -0.85
C HIS A 386 -8.64 -10.50 -2.23
N ALA A 387 -9.15 -11.07 -3.32
CA ALA A 387 -8.86 -10.56 -4.67
C ALA A 387 -9.42 -9.13 -4.90
N PHE A 388 -10.45 -8.72 -4.15
CA PHE A 388 -11.27 -7.55 -4.46
C PHE A 388 -11.52 -6.61 -3.27
N LEU A 389 -11.47 -7.15 -2.06
CA LEU A 389 -11.70 -6.49 -0.78
C LEU A 389 -10.42 -6.56 0.05
N VAL A 390 -10.29 -5.63 0.99
CA VAL A 390 -9.15 -5.55 1.92
C VAL A 390 -9.22 -6.70 2.91
N PRO A 391 -8.08 -7.21 3.44
CA PRO A 391 -8.10 -8.07 4.62
C PRO A 391 -8.93 -7.37 5.69
N ALA A 392 -10.01 -8.01 6.06
CA ALA A 392 -10.97 -7.46 6.99
C ALA A 392 -10.86 -8.25 8.29
N PRO A 393 -10.19 -7.72 9.32
CA PRO A 393 -10.44 -8.16 10.70
C PRO A 393 -11.78 -7.59 11.21
N LEU A 394 -12.72 -7.21 10.33
CA LEU A 394 -14.04 -6.71 10.71
C LEU A 394 -14.92 -7.81 11.30
N MET A 395 -14.63 -9.09 11.04
CA MET A 395 -15.43 -10.21 11.53
C MET A 395 -14.79 -10.96 12.72
N ALA A 396 -13.74 -10.39 13.31
CA ALA A 396 -13.13 -10.88 14.56
C ALA A 396 -13.53 -10.05 15.79
N LEU A 397 -14.57 -9.22 15.65
CA LEU A 397 -15.22 -8.48 16.74
C LEU A 397 -16.53 -9.15 17.12
#